data_AF-F6D802-F1
#
_entry.id   AF-F6D802-F1
#
_cell.length_a   1.000
_cell.length_b   1.000
_cell.length_c   1.000
_cell.angle_alpha   90.00
_cell.angle_beta   90.00
_cell.angle_gamma   90.00
#
_symmetry.space_group_name_H-M   'P 1'
#
loop_
_entity.id
_entity.type
_entity.pdbx_description
1 polymer ?
#
loop_
_entity_poly.entity_id
_entity_poly.type
_entity_poly.pdbx_seq_one_letter_code
_entity_poly.pdbx_strand_id
1 'polypeptide(L)'
;MLEMLDKRELSKIELFDEIRRESEISTSDKTLNESLMSLLKENEIYITGYDFDIYDGVKRIQSIRTEGLVFGRVKLNFVEIENLIAQLETTDVETVKKASYKLKMLFRKKFEELEYKNISEGITEDFDAFFNRTIYYIKSQKKEQKDSLWNKLAWSLSNDNGSDDIFLNIINYVKYH
;
A
#
# COMPACT_ATOMS: atom_id res chain seq x y z
N MET A 1 -3.25 -16.16 8.47
CA MET A 1 -3.77 -14.88 7.92
C MET A 1 -2.73 -14.15 7.09
N LEU A 2 -1.62 -13.66 7.69
CA LEU A 2 -0.57 -12.94 6.94
C LEU A 2 0.03 -13.75 5.79
N GLU A 3 0.27 -15.06 5.99
CA GLU A 3 0.77 -15.96 4.93
C GLU A 3 -0.20 -16.10 3.74
N MET A 4 -1.51 -15.99 3.98
CA MET A 4 -2.51 -16.01 2.91
C MET A 4 -2.48 -14.69 2.12
N LEU A 5 -2.36 -13.57 2.85
CA LEU A 5 -2.28 -12.23 2.27
C LEU A 5 -0.92 -11.94 1.58
N ASP A 6 0.12 -12.74 1.86
CA ASP A 6 1.37 -12.73 1.09
C ASP A 6 1.19 -13.21 -0.34
N LYS A 7 0.30 -14.21 -0.52
CA LYS A 7 0.06 -14.87 -1.81
C LYS A 7 -0.82 -14.01 -2.71
N ARG A 8 -1.91 -13.45 -2.17
CA ARG A 8 -2.85 -12.59 -2.89
C ARG A 8 -3.70 -11.75 -1.96
N GLU A 9 -4.30 -10.71 -2.52
CA GLU A 9 -5.38 -9.96 -1.86
C GLU A 9 -6.64 -10.84 -1.77
N LEU A 10 -7.37 -10.73 -0.67
CA LEU A 10 -8.54 -11.57 -0.37
C LEU A 10 -9.65 -10.71 0.23
N SER A 11 -10.90 -10.95 -0.17
CA SER A 11 -12.04 -10.40 0.56
C SER A 11 -12.12 -10.98 1.97
N LYS A 12 -12.78 -10.28 2.89
CA LYS A 12 -12.92 -10.72 4.28
C LYS A 12 -13.53 -12.13 4.35
N ILE A 13 -14.55 -12.38 3.54
CA ILE A 13 -15.21 -13.69 3.48
C ILE A 13 -14.25 -14.78 2.97
N GLU A 14 -13.54 -14.53 1.86
CA GLU A 14 -12.54 -15.47 1.34
C GLU A 14 -11.44 -15.76 2.36
N LEU A 15 -10.96 -14.73 3.05
CA LEU A 15 -9.91 -14.86 4.06
C LEU A 15 -10.37 -15.69 5.25
N PHE A 16 -11.59 -15.47 5.73
CA PHE A 16 -12.14 -16.21 6.87
C PHE A 16 -12.40 -17.67 6.50
N ASP A 17 -12.91 -17.92 5.29
CA ASP A 17 -13.13 -19.27 4.78
C ASP A 17 -11.82 -20.02 4.58
N GLU A 18 -10.77 -19.36 4.08
CA GLU A 18 -9.44 -19.97 3.96
C GLU A 18 -8.86 -20.32 5.32
N ILE A 19 -8.94 -19.42 6.30
CA ILE A 19 -8.44 -19.68 7.67
C ILE A 19 -9.15 -20.87 8.28
N ARG A 20 -10.47 -20.99 8.09
CA ARG A 20 -11.24 -22.13 8.61
C ARG A 20 -10.94 -23.44 7.89
N ARG A 21 -10.59 -23.38 6.60
CA ARG A 21 -10.18 -24.57 5.83
C ARG A 21 -8.81 -25.07 6.24
N GLU A 22 -7.86 -24.18 6.50
CA GLU A 22 -6.49 -24.55 6.88
C GLU A 22 -6.34 -24.82 8.39
N SER A 23 -7.22 -24.29 9.24
CA SER A 23 -7.17 -24.47 10.69
C SER A 23 -7.93 -25.71 11.14
N GLU A 24 -7.26 -26.60 11.87
CA GLU A 24 -7.92 -27.69 12.61
C GLU A 24 -8.75 -27.18 13.81
N ILE A 25 -8.61 -25.90 14.15
CA ILE A 25 -9.27 -25.25 15.28
C ILE A 25 -10.42 -24.37 14.78
N SER A 26 -11.62 -24.60 15.31
CA SER A 26 -12.79 -23.75 15.10
C SER A 26 -12.54 -22.35 15.66
N THR A 27 -12.32 -21.37 14.76
CA THR A 27 -12.10 -19.97 15.13
C THR A 27 -13.36 -19.14 14.88
N SER A 28 -13.78 -18.37 15.89
CA SER A 28 -14.98 -17.53 15.80
C SER A 28 -14.76 -16.28 14.93
N ASP A 29 -15.83 -15.76 14.32
CA ASP A 29 -15.78 -14.47 13.60
C ASP A 29 -15.26 -13.34 14.48
N LYS A 30 -15.61 -13.32 15.78
CA LYS A 30 -15.15 -12.30 16.70
C LYS A 30 -13.62 -12.30 16.80
N THR A 31 -13.01 -13.46 16.99
CA THR A 31 -11.56 -13.62 17.09
C THR A 31 -10.85 -13.23 15.80
N LEU A 32 -11.41 -13.61 14.64
CA LEU A 32 -10.83 -13.23 13.34
C LEU A 32 -10.93 -11.73 13.08
N ASN A 33 -12.04 -11.10 13.47
CA ASN A 33 -12.21 -9.65 13.38
C ASN A 33 -11.23 -8.92 14.30
N GLU A 34 -11.05 -9.36 15.55
CA GLU A 34 -10.07 -8.78 16.47
C GLU A 34 -8.65 -8.86 15.90
N SER A 35 -8.31 -10.00 15.30
CA SER A 35 -7.01 -10.21 14.62
C SER A 35 -6.84 -9.24 13.44
N LEU A 36 -7.84 -9.15 12.55
CA LEU A 36 -7.83 -8.19 11.43
C LEU A 36 -7.65 -6.74 11.92
N MET A 37 -8.37 -6.36 12.97
CA MET A 37 -8.28 -5.02 13.52
C MET A 37 -6.91 -4.71 14.12
N SER A 38 -6.27 -5.69 14.78
CA SER A 38 -4.89 -5.55 15.28
C SER A 38 -3.91 -5.32 14.13
N LEU A 39 -3.99 -6.17 13.10
CA LEU A 39 -3.10 -6.09 11.93
C LEU A 39 -3.27 -4.79 11.14
N LEU A 40 -4.50 -4.26 11.03
CA LEU A 40 -4.77 -2.95 10.44
C LEU A 40 -4.14 -1.84 11.28
N LYS A 41 -4.31 -1.89 12.61
CA LYS A 41 -3.78 -0.89 13.53
C LYS A 41 -2.24 -0.89 13.55
N GLU A 42 -1.64 -2.06 13.41
CA GLU A 42 -0.19 -2.27 13.32
C GLU A 42 0.36 -2.00 11.91
N ASN A 43 -0.50 -1.61 10.96
CA ASN A 43 -0.15 -1.35 9.56
C ASN A 43 0.56 -2.54 8.88
N GLU A 44 0.22 -3.77 9.26
CA GLU A 44 0.69 -5.00 8.62
C GLU A 44 -0.18 -5.39 7.42
N ILE A 45 -1.45 -4.98 7.44
CA ILE A 45 -2.41 -5.17 6.34
C ILE A 45 -3.12 -3.85 6.02
N TYR A 46 -3.74 -3.80 4.84
CA TYR A 46 -4.50 -2.64 4.38
C TYR A 46 -5.73 -3.07 3.58
N ILE A 47 -6.72 -2.19 3.47
CA ILE A 47 -7.90 -2.42 2.63
C ILE A 47 -7.60 -1.93 1.22
N THR A 48 -7.67 -2.81 0.23
CA THR A 48 -7.31 -2.50 -1.17
C THR A 48 -8.53 -2.15 -2.03
N GLY A 49 -9.72 -2.57 -1.59
CA GLY A 49 -10.95 -2.38 -2.34
C GLY A 49 -12.12 -3.11 -1.73
N TYR A 50 -13.10 -3.41 -2.60
CA TYR A 50 -14.33 -4.06 -2.23
C TYR A 50 -14.72 -5.10 -3.29
N ASP A 51 -14.98 -6.32 -2.83
CA ASP A 51 -15.53 -7.41 -3.61
C ASP A 51 -17.05 -7.30 -3.63
N PHE A 52 -17.61 -6.97 -4.79
CA PHE A 52 -19.06 -6.87 -4.98
C PHE A 52 -19.73 -8.22 -5.25
N ASP A 53 -18.96 -9.28 -5.50
CA ASP A 53 -19.50 -10.59 -5.82
C ASP A 53 -20.12 -11.27 -4.59
N ILE A 54 -19.81 -10.79 -3.38
CA ILE A 54 -20.45 -11.23 -2.12
C ILE A 54 -21.97 -11.01 -2.05
N TYR A 55 -22.53 -10.30 -3.03
CA TYR A 55 -23.95 -10.03 -3.16
C TYR A 55 -24.66 -10.92 -4.19
N ASP A 56 -23.98 -11.91 -4.78
CA ASP A 56 -24.57 -12.92 -5.69
C ASP A 56 -25.53 -12.34 -6.76
N GLY A 57 -25.08 -11.29 -7.47
CA GLY A 57 -25.85 -10.70 -8.57
C GLY A 57 -27.02 -9.79 -8.15
N VAL A 58 -27.11 -9.36 -6.88
CA VAL A 58 -28.08 -8.36 -6.43
C VAL A 58 -27.83 -7.02 -7.13
N LYS A 59 -28.83 -6.57 -7.90
CA LYS A 59 -28.77 -5.32 -8.70
C LYS A 59 -28.77 -4.03 -7.89
N ARG A 60 -29.25 -4.06 -6.64
CA ARG A 60 -29.36 -2.88 -5.78
C ARG A 60 -28.98 -3.21 -4.34
N ILE A 61 -27.82 -2.71 -3.92
CA ILE A 61 -27.30 -2.89 -2.57
C ILE A 61 -27.91 -1.83 -1.65
N GLN A 62 -28.48 -2.25 -0.52
CA GLN A 62 -29.05 -1.34 0.50
C GLN A 62 -28.00 -0.89 1.53
N SER A 63 -27.02 -1.74 1.83
CA SER A 63 -25.93 -1.44 2.76
C SER A 63 -24.66 -2.18 2.35
N ILE A 64 -23.51 -1.52 2.56
CA ILE A 64 -22.19 -2.10 2.38
C ILE A 64 -21.95 -3.14 3.49
N ARG A 65 -21.50 -4.33 3.11
CA ARG A 65 -21.23 -5.48 3.97
C ARG A 65 -19.73 -5.57 4.22
N THR A 66 -19.33 -5.74 5.48
CA THR A 66 -17.89 -5.80 5.82
C THR A 66 -17.19 -7.01 5.21
N GLU A 67 -17.97 -8.03 4.87
CA GLU A 67 -17.56 -9.28 4.22
C GLU A 67 -16.90 -9.04 2.86
N GLY A 68 -17.25 -7.94 2.19
CA GLY A 68 -16.72 -7.59 0.88
C GLY A 68 -15.43 -6.78 0.95
N LEU A 69 -14.96 -6.35 2.12
CA LEU A 69 -13.70 -5.61 2.23
C LEU A 69 -12.53 -6.50 1.78
N VAL A 70 -11.74 -6.00 0.82
CA VAL A 70 -10.56 -6.71 0.30
C VAL A 70 -9.33 -6.26 1.06
N PHE A 71 -8.59 -7.21 1.63
CA PHE A 71 -7.36 -6.98 2.37
C PHE A 71 -6.14 -7.39 1.56
N GLY A 72 -5.05 -6.64 1.73
CA GLY A 72 -3.72 -6.97 1.24
C GLY A 72 -2.69 -6.83 2.36
N ARG A 73 -1.56 -7.54 2.24
CA ARG A 73 -0.44 -7.41 3.16
C ARG A 73 0.48 -6.26 2.76
N VAL A 74 0.87 -5.45 3.74
CA VAL A 74 1.86 -4.39 3.54
C VAL A 74 3.22 -5.03 3.32
N LYS A 75 3.83 -4.70 2.18
CA LYS A 75 5.08 -5.27 1.69
C LYS A 75 6.16 -4.18 1.74
N LEU A 76 7.04 -4.27 2.75
CA LEU A 76 8.07 -3.25 3.04
C LEU A 76 9.49 -3.66 2.62
N ASN A 77 9.69 -4.84 2.02
CA ASN A 77 11.02 -5.16 1.52
C ASN A 77 11.31 -4.40 0.22
N PHE A 78 12.58 -4.07 0.01
CA PHE A 78 13.05 -3.32 -1.15
C PHE A 78 12.58 -3.91 -2.49
N VAL A 79 12.73 -5.22 -2.67
CA VAL A 79 12.42 -5.91 -3.93
C VAL A 79 10.94 -5.81 -4.29
N GLU A 80 10.04 -5.90 -3.31
CA GLU A 80 8.60 -5.76 -3.55
C GLU A 80 8.23 -4.32 -3.93
N ILE A 81 8.89 -3.32 -3.34
CA ILE A 81 8.66 -1.93 -3.68
C ILE A 81 9.24 -1.60 -5.07
N GLU A 82 10.41 -2.13 -5.41
CA GLU A 82 10.95 -2.05 -6.78
C GLU A 82 9.98 -2.65 -7.80
N ASN A 83 9.39 -3.81 -7.50
CA ASN A 83 8.38 -4.42 -8.36
C ASN A 83 7.13 -3.54 -8.52
N LEU A 84 6.67 -2.87 -7.46
CA LEU A 84 5.58 -1.90 -7.55
C LEU A 84 5.96 -0.68 -8.41
N ILE A 85 7.19 -0.18 -8.29
CA ILE A 85 7.68 0.93 -9.11
C ILE A 85 7.77 0.52 -10.58
N ALA A 86 8.28 -0.67 -10.88
CA ALA A 86 8.33 -1.20 -12.23
C ALA A 86 6.92 -1.31 -12.86
N GLN A 87 5.90 -1.66 -12.07
CA GLN A 87 4.51 -1.71 -12.51
C GLN A 87 3.98 -0.34 -12.98
N LEU A 88 4.50 0.78 -12.45
CA LEU A 88 4.13 2.14 -12.90
C LEU A 88 4.61 2.49 -14.31
N GLU A 89 5.53 1.71 -14.88
CA GLU A 89 6.07 1.90 -16.24
C GLU A 89 5.41 0.96 -17.27
N THR A 90 4.47 0.11 -16.83
CA THR A 90 3.71 -0.78 -17.72
C THR A 90 2.60 -0.03 -18.47
N THR A 91 2.06 -0.65 -19.52
CA THR A 91 0.93 -0.12 -20.30
C THR A 91 -0.43 -0.55 -19.76
N ASP A 92 -0.46 -1.51 -18.83
CA ASP A 92 -1.72 -2.00 -18.26
C ASP A 92 -2.27 -1.01 -17.22
N VAL A 93 -3.38 -0.37 -17.56
CA VAL A 93 -3.99 0.70 -16.75
C VAL A 93 -4.37 0.20 -15.36
N GLU A 94 -4.88 -1.03 -15.25
CA GLU A 94 -5.32 -1.56 -13.97
C GLU A 94 -4.12 -1.88 -13.07
N THR A 95 -3.07 -2.49 -13.63
CA THR A 95 -1.79 -2.69 -12.91
C THR A 95 -1.18 -1.37 -12.45
N VAL A 96 -1.10 -0.36 -13.32
CA VAL A 96 -0.58 0.97 -12.96
C VAL A 96 -1.41 1.60 -11.83
N LYS A 97 -2.73 1.51 -11.91
CA LYS A 97 -3.64 2.05 -10.89
C LYS A 97 -3.44 1.37 -9.53
N LYS A 98 -3.37 0.03 -9.51
CA LYS A 98 -3.12 -0.75 -8.29
C LYS A 98 -1.75 -0.44 -7.69
N ALA A 99 -0.70 -0.41 -8.51
CA ALA A 99 0.65 -0.08 -8.06
C ALA A 99 0.73 1.34 -7.48
N SER A 100 0.13 2.32 -8.16
CA SER A 100 0.06 3.71 -7.70
C SER A 100 -0.66 3.84 -6.36
N TYR A 101 -1.80 3.16 -6.19
CA TYR A 101 -2.52 3.15 -4.92
C TYR A 101 -1.67 2.60 -3.77
N LYS A 102 -0.99 1.45 -3.98
CA LYS A 102 -0.12 0.84 -2.97
C LYS A 102 1.05 1.74 -2.61
N LEU A 103 1.73 2.32 -3.60
CA LEU A 103 2.87 3.20 -3.37
C LEU A 103 2.47 4.49 -2.64
N LYS A 104 1.31 5.08 -2.95
CA LYS A 104 0.77 6.23 -2.21
C LYS A 104 0.53 5.91 -0.74
N MET A 105 -0.04 4.74 -0.46
CA MET A 105 -0.27 4.29 0.90
C MET A 105 1.05 4.10 1.65
N LEU A 106 2.05 3.44 1.04
CA LEU A 106 3.38 3.30 1.62
C LEU A 106 4.05 4.66 1.87
N PHE A 107 3.93 5.57 0.91
CA PHE A 107 4.48 6.92 1.00
C PHE A 107 3.84 7.71 2.15
N ARG A 108 2.51 7.65 2.28
CA ARG A 108 1.78 8.27 3.39
C ARG A 108 2.18 7.67 4.73
N LYS A 109 2.23 6.34 4.83
CA LYS A 109 2.68 5.63 6.03
C LYS A 109 4.07 6.07 6.45
N LYS A 110 5.03 6.11 5.51
CA LYS A 110 6.40 6.56 5.79
C LYS A 110 6.43 8.01 6.29
N PHE A 111 5.55 8.85 5.74
CA PHE A 111 5.43 10.24 6.17
C PHE A 111 4.86 10.36 7.60
N GLU A 112 3.85 9.54 7.93
CA GLU A 112 3.24 9.47 9.26
C GLU A 112 4.20 8.90 10.32
N GLU A 113 4.97 7.85 9.98
CA GLU A 113 5.99 7.26 10.86
C GLU A 113 7.07 8.26 11.29
N LEU A 114 7.41 9.20 10.40
CA LEU A 114 8.41 10.24 10.66
C LEU A 114 7.83 11.50 11.35
N GLU A 115 6.59 11.42 11.84
CA GLU A 115 5.73 12.46 12.41
C GLU A 115 6.36 13.86 12.63
N TYR A 116 6.12 14.74 11.65
CA TYR A 116 5.41 16.03 11.81
C TYR A 116 5.81 17.00 12.94
N LYS A 117 7.01 17.60 12.85
CA LYS A 117 7.15 19.06 13.09
C LYS A 117 8.06 19.81 12.12
N ASN A 118 8.98 19.14 11.42
CA ASN A 118 9.96 19.83 10.57
C ASN A 118 9.94 19.44 9.07
N ILE A 119 9.15 18.43 8.67
CA ILE A 119 9.15 17.88 7.29
C ILE A 119 7.95 18.38 6.47
N SER A 120 6.82 18.69 7.10
CA SER A 120 5.64 19.22 6.40
C SER A 120 5.75 20.71 6.08
N GLU A 121 6.72 21.41 6.66
CA GLU A 121 6.98 22.82 6.36
C GLU A 121 7.34 22.96 4.87
N GLY A 122 6.51 23.70 4.14
CA GLY A 122 6.63 23.89 2.69
C GLY A 122 5.84 22.90 1.81
N ILE A 123 5.17 21.89 2.37
CA ILE A 123 4.21 21.05 1.62
C ILE A 123 2.81 21.61 1.86
N THR A 124 2.28 22.35 0.88
CA THR A 124 0.95 22.98 0.95
C THR A 124 -0.14 22.16 0.25
N GLU A 125 0.25 21.11 -0.47
CA GLU A 125 -0.64 20.22 -1.21
C GLU A 125 -0.94 18.92 -0.44
N ASP A 126 -2.00 18.22 -0.84
CA ASP A 126 -2.34 16.90 -0.30
C ASP A 126 -1.24 15.85 -0.61
N PHE A 127 -1.09 14.84 0.25
CA PHE A 127 -0.10 13.77 0.11
C PHE A 127 -0.13 13.08 -1.25
N ASP A 128 -1.32 12.82 -1.77
CA ASP A 128 -1.47 12.16 -3.06
C ASP A 128 -0.98 13.06 -4.19
N ALA A 129 -1.19 14.38 -4.09
CA ALA A 129 -0.68 15.35 -5.04
C ALA A 129 0.85 15.43 -5.00
N PHE A 130 1.43 15.51 -3.79
CA PHE A 130 2.88 15.53 -3.61
C PHE A 130 3.56 14.23 -4.10
N PHE A 131 2.93 13.08 -3.82
CA PHE A 131 3.37 11.80 -4.38
C PHE A 131 3.34 11.82 -5.92
N ASN A 132 2.22 12.23 -6.52
CA ASN A 132 2.10 12.28 -7.98
C ASN A 132 3.15 13.22 -8.60
N ARG A 133 3.43 14.36 -7.96
CA ARG A 133 4.48 15.29 -8.36
C ARG A 133 5.87 14.66 -8.28
N THR A 134 6.15 13.93 -7.20
CA THR A 134 7.38 13.16 -7.02
C THR A 134 7.57 12.14 -8.15
N ILE A 135 6.54 11.34 -8.45
CA ILE A 135 6.56 10.35 -9.54
C ILE A 135 6.77 11.04 -10.89
N TYR A 136 6.06 12.14 -11.16
CA TYR A 136 6.20 12.89 -12.40
C TYR A 136 7.61 13.45 -12.58
N TYR A 137 8.16 14.03 -11.52
CA TYR A 137 9.53 14.54 -11.49
C TYR A 137 10.53 13.44 -11.85
N ILE A 138 10.47 12.28 -11.17
CA ILE A 138 11.37 11.16 -11.44
C ILE A 138 11.25 10.69 -12.90
N LYS A 139 10.02 10.52 -13.41
CA LYS A 139 9.77 10.11 -14.80
C LYS A 139 10.33 11.06 -15.84
N SER A 140 10.42 12.36 -15.53
CA SER A 140 10.94 13.38 -16.45
C SER A 140 12.47 13.43 -16.52
N GLN A 141 13.19 12.73 -15.64
CA GLN A 141 14.65 12.72 -15.64
C GLN A 141 15.24 11.84 -16.75
N LYS A 142 16.52 12.08 -17.08
CA LYS A 142 17.29 11.20 -17.97
C LYS A 142 17.42 9.80 -17.36
N LYS A 143 17.54 8.76 -18.21
CA LYS A 143 17.55 7.35 -17.80
C LYS A 143 18.40 7.04 -16.57
N GLU A 144 19.68 7.41 -16.57
CA GLU A 144 20.58 7.13 -15.43
C GLU A 144 20.11 7.77 -14.11
N GLN A 145 19.62 9.02 -14.19
CA GLN A 145 19.10 9.73 -13.02
C GLN A 145 17.74 9.19 -12.59
N LYS A 146 16.87 8.85 -13.54
CA LYS A 146 15.57 8.22 -13.29
C LYS A 146 15.76 6.89 -12.56
N ASP A 147 16.63 6.02 -13.06
CA ASP A 147 16.91 4.70 -12.48
C ASP A 147 17.48 4.85 -11.05
N SER A 148 18.40 5.82 -10.84
CA SER A 148 18.92 6.14 -9.51
C SER A 148 17.83 6.62 -8.54
N LEU A 149 16.93 7.50 -9.00
CA LEU A 149 15.84 8.03 -8.18
C LEU A 149 14.78 6.97 -7.89
N TRP A 150 14.51 6.05 -8.83
CA TRP A 150 13.64 4.90 -8.56
C TRP A 150 14.18 3.99 -7.48
N ASN A 151 15.45 3.64 -7.54
CA ASN A 151 16.08 2.82 -6.51
C ASN A 151 16.07 3.52 -5.15
N LYS A 152 16.33 4.84 -5.12
CA LYS A 152 16.23 5.61 -3.88
C LYS A 152 14.82 5.66 -3.33
N LEU A 153 13.80 5.80 -4.19
CA LEU A 153 12.40 5.77 -3.76
C LEU A 153 12.00 4.39 -3.25
N ALA A 154 12.46 3.31 -3.89
CA ALA A 154 12.22 1.96 -3.42
C ALA A 154 12.81 1.74 -2.02
N TRP A 155 14.07 2.15 -1.83
CA TRP A 155 14.76 2.05 -0.55
C TRP A 155 14.16 2.95 0.53
N SER A 156 13.72 4.15 0.17
CA SER A 156 13.15 5.07 1.16
C SER A 156 11.80 4.64 1.71
N LEU A 157 11.04 3.87 0.92
CA LEU A 157 9.76 3.29 1.32
C LEU A 157 9.92 1.92 2.00
N SER A 158 11.12 1.34 2.00
CA SER A 158 11.38 0.05 2.63
C SER A 158 11.60 0.18 4.15
N ASN A 159 11.77 -0.96 4.80
CA ASN A 159 12.21 -1.07 6.19
C ASN A 159 13.73 -1.25 6.34
N ASP A 160 14.50 -1.01 5.27
CA ASP A 160 15.95 -1.16 5.31
C ASP A 160 16.62 -0.02 6.10
N ASN A 161 17.79 -0.31 6.68
CA ASN A 161 18.56 0.69 7.42
C ASN A 161 18.88 1.91 6.55
N GLY A 162 18.63 3.10 7.10
CA GLY A 162 18.83 4.37 6.40
C GLY A 162 17.71 4.75 5.42
N SER A 163 16.61 3.99 5.36
CA SER A 163 15.42 4.34 4.57
C SER A 163 14.91 5.75 4.87
N ASP A 164 14.95 6.14 6.14
CA ASP A 164 14.35 7.37 6.64
C ASP A 164 15.13 8.59 6.15
N ASP A 165 16.46 8.55 6.25
CA ASP A 165 17.35 9.60 5.73
C ASP A 165 17.20 9.77 4.22
N ILE A 166 17.08 8.66 3.48
CA ILE A 166 16.88 8.69 2.03
C ILE A 166 15.50 9.25 1.70
N PHE A 167 14.46 8.90 2.47
CA PHE A 167 13.13 9.47 2.32
C PHE A 167 13.19 10.99 2.46
N LEU A 168 13.75 11.50 3.56
CA LEU A 168 13.92 12.92 3.81
C LEU A 168 14.68 13.64 2.69
N ASN A 169 15.74 13.02 2.18
CA ASN A 169 16.51 13.56 1.06
C ASN A 169 15.66 13.68 -0.22
N ILE A 170 14.83 12.68 -0.53
CA ILE A 170 13.91 12.74 -1.68
C ILE A 170 12.87 13.85 -1.49
N ILE A 171 12.22 13.91 -0.32
CA ILE A 171 11.20 14.92 -0.03
C ILE A 171 11.80 16.32 -0.16
N ASN A 172 12.96 16.58 0.45
CA ASN A 172 13.63 17.87 0.35
C ASN A 172 14.04 18.20 -1.07
N TYR A 173 14.55 17.23 -1.83
CA TYR A 173 14.93 17.45 -3.22
C TYR A 173 13.74 17.87 -4.10
N VAL A 174 12.59 17.18 -3.95
CA VAL A 174 11.35 17.47 -4.71
C VAL A 174 10.63 18.73 -4.22
N LYS A 175 10.85 19.18 -2.98
CA LYS A 175 10.29 20.46 -2.51
C LYS A 175 10.84 21.66 -3.29
N TYR A 176 12.12 21.61 -3.67
CA TYR A 176 12.82 22.73 -4.28
C TYR A 176 12.92 22.66 -5.82
N HIS A 177 12.26 21.68 -6.45
CA HIS A 177 12.19 21.49 -7.90
C HIS A 177 10.74 21.29 -8.34
#